data_AF-A0A514WQV6-F1
#
_entry.id   AF-A0A514WQV6-F1
#
_cell.length_a   1.000
_cell.length_b   1.000
_cell.length_c   1.000
_cell.angle_alpha   90.00
_cell.angle_beta   90.00
_cell.angle_gamma   90.00
#
_symmetry.space_group_name_H-M   'P 1'
#
loop_
_entity.id
_entity.type
_entity.pdbx_description
1 polymer ?
#
loop_
_entity_poly.entity_id
_entity_poly.type
_entity_poly.pdbx_seq_one_letter_code
_entity_poly.pdbx_strand_id
1 'polypeptide(L)'
;MVLLRYPLPWRSPLRLIGLLDLASKLQAYATITVGSLFVIGALSLLGLVKAIAILLYVIGSILIVDGTLGIVSGIDRTWSQVRYAGPAKAMASGKIIAGSLAFMLTIVGLLI
;
A
#
# COMPACT_ATOMS: atom_id res chain seq x y z
N MET A 1 6.23 14.30 5.70
CA MET A 1 7.50 13.57 5.88
C MET A 1 8.27 14.11 7.08
N VAL A 2 7.81 13.79 8.30
CA VAL A 2 8.47 14.24 9.54
C VAL A 2 9.33 13.13 10.16
N LEU A 3 9.03 11.85 9.89
CA LEU A 3 9.74 10.69 10.48
C LEU A 3 11.02 10.25 9.75
N LEU A 4 11.26 10.72 8.51
CA LEU A 4 12.56 10.57 7.84
C LEU A 4 13.62 11.55 8.37
N ARG A 5 13.21 12.55 9.17
CA ARG A 5 14.08 13.62 9.68
C ARG A 5 14.75 13.29 11.01
N TYR A 6 14.31 12.24 11.71
CA TYR A 6 14.92 11.79 12.96
C TYR A 6 15.80 10.55 12.70
N PRO A 7 16.98 10.44 13.35
CA PRO A 7 17.83 9.26 13.26
C PRO A 7 17.19 8.10 14.05
N LEU A 8 16.10 7.56 13.53
CA LEU A 8 15.48 6.35 14.06
C LEU A 8 16.30 5.14 13.58
N PRO A 9 16.54 4.14 14.45
CA PRO A 9 17.22 2.91 14.03
C PRO A 9 16.48 2.28 12.85
N TRP A 10 17.22 1.66 11.93
CA TRP A 10 16.67 1.07 10.70
C TRP A 10 15.52 0.09 10.94
N ARG A 11 15.52 -0.58 12.10
CA ARG A 11 14.48 -1.54 12.51
C ARG A 11 13.33 -0.92 13.29
N SER A 12 13.28 0.41 13.46
CA SER A 12 12.19 1.02 14.21
C SER A 12 10.88 0.88 13.43
N PRO A 13 9.79 0.43 14.08
CA PRO A 13 8.49 0.29 13.42
C PRO A 13 8.00 1.63 12.86
N LEU A 14 8.30 2.75 13.53
CA LEU A 14 7.96 4.10 13.09
C LEU A 14 8.65 4.51 11.79
N ARG A 15 9.90 4.09 11.57
CA ARG A 15 10.64 4.39 10.33
C ARG A 15 10.10 3.54 9.17
N LEU A 16 9.78 2.28 9.42
CA LEU A 16 9.15 1.39 8.42
C LEU A 16 7.79 1.91 7.99
N ILE A 17 6.93 2.31 8.94
CA ILE A 17 5.63 2.94 8.64
C ILE A 17 5.82 4.21 7.79
N GLY A 18 6.84 5.02 8.08
CA GLY A 18 7.16 6.20 7.28
C GLY A 18 7.60 5.90 5.84
N LEU A 19 8.32 4.79 5.63
CA LEU A 19 8.68 4.32 4.29
C LEU A 19 7.46 3.79 3.53
N LEU A 20 6.55 3.08 4.22
CA LEU A 20 5.30 2.61 3.62
C LEU A 20 4.37 3.77 3.25
N ASP A 21 4.34 4.85 4.02
CA ASP A 21 3.62 6.10 3.66
C ASP A 21 4.21 6.79 2.43
N LEU A 22 5.52 6.68 2.20
CA LEU A 22 6.14 7.16 0.96
C LEU A 22 5.81 6.23 -0.22
N ALA A 23 5.91 4.92 -0.02
CA ALA A 23 5.59 3.93 -1.04
C ALA A 23 4.13 4.05 -1.50
N SER A 24 3.19 4.25 -0.58
CA SER A 24 1.76 4.44 -0.90
C SER A 24 1.49 5.73 -1.69
N LYS A 25 2.26 6.80 -1.47
CA LYS A 25 2.19 8.02 -2.27
C LYS A 25 2.74 7.83 -3.68
N LEU A 26 3.90 7.18 -3.81
CA LEU A 26 4.45 6.81 -5.11
C LEU A 26 3.47 5.92 -5.89
N GLN A 27 2.81 5.00 -5.19
CA GLN A 27 1.78 4.16 -5.76
C GLN A 27 0.59 4.97 -6.29
N ALA A 28 0.12 5.98 -5.56
CA ALA A 28 -0.95 6.86 -6.02
C ALA A 28 -0.57 7.61 -7.30
N TYR A 29 0.65 8.13 -7.39
CA TYR A 29 1.16 8.75 -8.62
C TYR A 29 1.25 7.76 -9.78
N ALA A 30 1.71 6.53 -9.53
CA ALA A 30 1.76 5.50 -10.55
C ALA A 30 0.37 5.16 -11.10
N THR A 31 -0.64 5.06 -10.24
CA THR A 31 -2.04 4.85 -10.65
C THR A 31 -2.56 5.97 -11.54
N ILE A 32 -2.30 7.23 -11.18
CA ILE A 32 -2.70 8.39 -11.99
C ILE A 32 -2.01 8.31 -13.36
N THR A 33 -0.70 8.06 -13.39
CA THR A 33 0.07 7.96 -14.64
C THR A 33 -0.46 6.86 -15.55
N VAL A 34 -0.73 5.66 -15.02
CA VAL A 34 -1.30 4.55 -15.79
C VAL A 34 -2.68 4.92 -16.34
N GLY A 35 -3.54 5.56 -15.53
CA GLY A 35 -4.83 6.06 -15.98
C GLY A 35 -4.71 7.10 -17.09
N SER A 36 -3.80 8.06 -16.94
CA SER A 36 -3.53 9.08 -17.96
C SER A 36 -3.01 8.48 -19.26
N LEU A 37 -2.08 7.52 -19.20
CA LEU A 37 -1.54 6.83 -20.37
C LEU A 37 -2.65 6.08 -21.16
N PHE A 38 -3.62 5.51 -20.45
CA PHE A 38 -4.77 4.90 -21.10
C PHE A 38 -5.69 5.93 -21.77
N VAL A 39 -5.99 7.04 -21.08
CA VAL A 39 -6.86 8.10 -21.62
C VAL A 39 -6.29 8.72 -22.90
N ILE A 40 -4.96 8.89 -22.98
CA ILE A 40 -4.30 9.42 -24.20
C ILE A 40 -4.09 8.35 -25.29
N GLY A 41 -4.58 7.12 -25.10
CA GLY A 41 -4.50 6.03 -26.06
C GLY A 41 -3.12 5.36 -26.16
N ALA A 42 -2.20 5.62 -25.22
CA ALA A 42 -0.87 5.01 -25.21
C ALA A 42 -0.86 3.56 -24.68
N LEU A 43 -1.95 3.13 -24.01
CA LEU A 43 -2.13 1.76 -23.53
C LEU A 43 -3.35 1.11 -24.19
N SER A 44 -3.18 -0.14 -24.64
CA SER A 44 -4.32 -0.99 -25.00
C SER A 44 -5.09 -1.42 -23.74
N LEU A 45 -6.34 -1.88 -23.91
CA LEU A 45 -7.15 -2.39 -22.80
C LEU A 45 -6.42 -3.51 -22.03
N LEU A 46 -5.78 -4.44 -22.74
CA LEU A 46 -4.98 -5.50 -22.13
C LEU A 46 -3.76 -4.94 -21.37
N GLY A 47 -3.09 -3.94 -21.95
CA GLY A 47 -1.97 -3.25 -21.29
C GLY A 47 -2.40 -2.57 -19.98
N LEU A 48 -3.59 -1.94 -19.97
CA LEU A 48 -4.17 -1.35 -18.77
C LEU A 48 -4.46 -2.41 -17.70
N VAL A 49 -5.08 -3.53 -18.06
CA VAL A 49 -5.39 -4.62 -17.11
C VAL A 49 -4.12 -5.13 -16.45
N LYS A 50 -3.05 -5.37 -17.21
CA LYS A 50 -1.74 -5.79 -16.67
C LYS A 50 -1.11 -4.74 -15.78
N ALA A 51 -1.17 -3.46 -16.17
CA ALA A 51 -0.66 -2.38 -15.34
C ALA A 51 -1.42 -2.26 -14.01
N ILE A 52 -2.76 -2.37 -14.03
CA ILE A 52 -3.59 -2.39 -12.82
C ILE A 52 -3.25 -3.60 -11.94
N ALA A 53 -3.04 -4.79 -12.53
CA ALA A 53 -2.64 -5.98 -11.77
C ALA A 53 -1.31 -5.74 -11.03
N ILE A 54 -0.31 -5.17 -11.70
CA ILE A 54 0.97 -4.81 -11.06
C ILE A 54 0.76 -3.78 -9.94
N LEU A 55 -0.09 -2.77 -10.16
CA LEU A 55 -0.41 -1.80 -9.11
C LEU A 55 -1.10 -2.48 -7.92
N LEU A 56 -2.04 -3.40 -8.15
CA LEU A 56 -2.70 -4.16 -7.09
C LEU A 56 -1.72 -5.02 -6.30
N TYR A 57 -0.72 -5.61 -6.96
CA TYR A 57 0.35 -6.34 -6.31
C TYR A 57 1.14 -5.45 -5.34
N VAL A 58 1.54 -4.28 -5.81
CA VAL A 58 2.36 -3.34 -5.02
C VAL A 58 1.58 -2.82 -3.82
N ILE A 59 0.35 -2.34 -4.02
CA ILE A 59 -0.46 -1.84 -2.90
C ILE A 59 -0.85 -2.97 -1.94
N GLY A 60 -1.13 -4.18 -2.45
CA GLY A 60 -1.43 -5.35 -1.64
C GLY A 60 -0.26 -5.71 -0.72
N SER A 61 0.96 -5.71 -1.26
CA SER A 61 2.18 -5.95 -0.50
C SER A 61 2.38 -4.90 0.60
N ILE A 62 2.19 -3.61 0.28
CA ILE A 62 2.28 -2.50 1.25
C ILE A 62 1.26 -2.70 2.37
N LEU A 63 0.01 -3.00 2.03
CA LEU A 63 -1.08 -3.19 3.00
C LEU A 63 -0.84 -4.36 3.95
N ILE A 64 -0.32 -5.49 3.44
CA ILE A 64 0.01 -6.64 4.29
C ILE A 64 1.17 -6.30 5.25
N VAL A 65 2.23 -5.69 4.75
CA VAL A 65 3.39 -5.32 5.60
C VAL A 65 2.97 -4.27 6.63
N ASP A 66 2.22 -3.26 6.24
CA ASP A 66 1.74 -2.24 7.17
C ASP A 66 0.73 -2.80 8.20
N GLY A 67 -0.16 -3.68 7.77
CA GLY A 67 -1.09 -4.38 8.65
C GLY A 67 -0.37 -5.31 9.64
N THR A 68 0.62 -6.08 9.20
CA THR A 68 1.41 -6.93 10.10
C THR A 68 2.18 -6.10 11.12
N LEU A 69 2.80 -4.99 10.70
CA LEU A 69 3.44 -4.04 11.61
C LEU A 69 2.44 -3.43 12.61
N GLY A 70 1.22 -3.09 12.18
CA GLY A 70 0.16 -2.56 13.03
C GLY A 70 -0.31 -3.56 14.09
N ILE A 71 -0.40 -4.85 13.75
CA ILE A 71 -0.74 -5.92 14.70
C ILE A 71 0.36 -6.11 15.74
N VAL A 72 1.61 -6.19 15.31
CA VAL A 72 2.76 -6.46 16.17
C VAL A 72 3.07 -5.27 17.08
N SER A 73 3.08 -4.05 16.53
CA SER A 73 3.41 -2.85 17.30
C SER A 73 2.24 -2.31 18.12
N GLY A 74 1.00 -2.66 17.78
CA GLY A 74 -0.20 -2.06 18.38
C GLY A 74 -0.34 -0.56 18.08
N ILE A 75 0.35 -0.07 17.06
CA ILE A 75 0.32 1.32 16.60
C ILE A 75 -0.09 1.31 15.13
N ASP A 76 -1.13 2.08 14.82
CA ASP A 76 -1.59 2.29 13.44
C ASP A 76 -1.54 3.78 13.12
N ARG A 77 -0.87 4.16 12.03
CA ARG A 77 -0.81 5.54 11.56
C ARG A 77 -1.29 5.61 10.12
N THR A 78 -2.61 5.73 9.97
CA THR A 78 -3.26 5.79 8.65
C THR A 78 -4.00 7.11 8.51
N TRP A 79 -3.83 7.77 7.36
CA TRP A 79 -4.59 8.99 6.98
C TRP A 79 -4.57 10.11 8.02
N SER A 80 -3.37 10.46 8.50
CA SER A 80 -3.15 11.49 9.53
C SER A 80 -3.73 11.19 10.92
N GLN A 81 -4.39 10.05 11.12
CA GLN A 81 -4.82 9.59 12.44
C GLN A 81 -3.82 8.59 13.00
N VAL A 82 -3.53 8.72 14.29
CA VAL A 82 -2.74 7.75 15.04
C VAL A 82 -3.68 7.02 15.98
N ARG A 83 -3.74 5.70 15.84
CA ARG A 83 -4.52 4.81 16.69
C ARG A 83 -3.58 3.92 17.47
N TYR A 84 -4.00 3.54 18.67
CA TYR A 84 -3.23 2.69 19.57
C TYR A 84 -4.08 1.49 20.03
N ALA A 85 -3.41 0.41 20.42
CA ALA A 85 -4.02 -0.78 21.04
C ALA A 85 -5.13 -1.43 20.19
N GLY A 86 -6.31 -1.68 20.78
CA GLY A 86 -7.42 -2.40 20.13
C GLY A 86 -7.85 -1.80 18.79
N PRO A 87 -8.16 -0.49 18.71
CA PRO A 87 -8.48 0.18 17.46
C PRO A 87 -7.38 0.09 16.39
N ALA A 88 -6.11 0.11 16.80
CA ALA A 88 -4.98 -0.06 15.87
C ALA A 88 -4.98 -1.47 15.27
N LYS A 89 -5.18 -2.50 16.10
CA LYS A 89 -5.22 -3.90 15.65
C LYS A 89 -6.41 -4.18 14.72
N ALA A 90 -7.56 -3.59 14.98
CA ALA A 90 -8.74 -3.72 14.12
C ALA A 90 -8.53 -3.07 12.75
N MET A 91 -7.89 -1.90 12.69
CA MET A 91 -7.53 -1.28 11.40
C MET A 91 -6.47 -2.10 10.67
N ALA A 92 -5.49 -2.61 11.42
CA ALA A 92 -4.39 -3.42 10.88
C ALA A 92 -4.88 -4.74 10.27
N SER A 93 -5.86 -5.42 10.89
CA SER A 93 -6.48 -6.60 10.29
C SER A 93 -7.25 -6.26 9.01
N GLY A 94 -7.95 -5.12 8.98
CA GLY A 94 -8.61 -4.60 7.78
C GLY A 94 -7.63 -4.40 6.61
N LYS A 95 -6.42 -3.87 6.89
CA LYS A 95 -5.36 -3.73 5.88
C LYS A 95 -4.90 -5.08 5.34
N ILE A 96 -4.72 -6.08 6.19
CA ILE A 96 -4.33 -7.43 5.75
C ILE A 96 -5.41 -8.02 4.84
N ILE A 97 -6.69 -7.91 5.21
CA ILE A 97 -7.80 -8.42 4.39
C ILE A 97 -7.83 -7.73 3.02
N ALA A 98 -7.74 -6.39 3.01
CA ALA A 98 -7.70 -5.61 1.77
C ALA A 98 -6.48 -5.97 0.91
N GLY A 99 -5.31 -6.16 1.53
CA GLY A 99 -4.10 -6.59 0.84
C GLY A 99 -4.25 -7.97 0.21
N SER A 100 -4.82 -8.95 0.93
CA SER A 100 -5.10 -10.29 0.41
C SER A 100 -6.07 -10.28 -0.77
N LEU A 101 -7.12 -9.45 -0.73
CA LEU A 101 -8.04 -9.26 -1.85
C LEU A 101 -7.34 -8.63 -3.06
N ALA A 102 -6.46 -7.66 -2.84
CA ALA A 102 -5.65 -7.07 -3.91
C ALA A 102 -4.72 -8.11 -4.57
N PHE A 103 -4.14 -9.02 -3.79
CA PHE A 103 -3.37 -10.16 -4.33
C PHE A 103 -4.23 -11.10 -5.17
N MET A 104 -5.44 -11.45 -4.71
CA MET A 104 -6.35 -12.26 -5.52
C MET A 104 -6.69 -11.60 -6.85
N LEU A 105 -7.01 -10.30 -6.85
CA LEU A 105 -7.29 -9.55 -8.07
C LEU A 105 -6.06 -9.41 -8.98
N THR A 106 -4.86 -9.32 -8.41
CA THR A 106 -3.61 -9.37 -9.17
C THR A 106 -3.49 -10.68 -9.92
N ILE A 107 -3.73 -11.81 -9.27
CA ILE A 107 -3.66 -13.14 -9.89
C ILE A 107 -4.66 -13.23 -11.04
N VAL A 108 -5.90 -12.80 -10.83
CA VAL A 108 -6.93 -12.76 -11.88
C VAL A 108 -6.47 -11.89 -13.06
N GLY A 109 -5.96 -10.69 -12.81
CA GLY A 109 -5.49 -9.79 -13.85
C GLY A 109 -4.24 -10.27 -14.60
N LEU A 110 -3.44 -11.18 -14.03
CA LEU A 110 -2.31 -11.82 -14.71
C LEU A 110 -2.71 -13.03 -15.56
N LEU A 111 -3.84 -13.67 -15.23
CA LEU A 111 -4.36 -14.84 -15.94
C LEU A 111 -5.20 -14.49 -17.17
N ILE A 112 -5.63 -13.23 -17.30
CA ILE A 112 -6.34 -12.66 -18.45
C ILE A 112 -5.32 -12.14 -19.48
#